data_AF-A0A7C4LEQ4-F1
#
_entry.id   AF-A0A7C4LEQ4-F1
#
_cell.length_a   1.000
_cell.length_b   1.000
_cell.length_c   1.000
_cell.angle_alpha   90.00
_cell.angle_beta   90.00
_cell.angle_gamma   90.00
#
_symmetry.space_group_name_H-M   'P 1'
#
loop_
_entity.id
_entity.type
_entity.pdbx_description
1 polymer ?
#
loop_
_entity_poly.entity_id
_entity_poly.type
_entity_poly.pdbx_seq_one_letter_code
_entity_poly.pdbx_strand_id
1 'polypeptide(L)'
;MENRHKADALRRLKSIGGHVKGIERMLEEDTYCIDVIKQIQAVQAALNRVSAQLLDGHLHSCVVTAVRSDDVGERERVLDEIAHVFETATKV
;
A
#
# COMPACT_ATOMS: atom_id res chain seq x y z
N MET A 1 -1.96 11.78 8.59
CA MET A 1 -0.81 10.89 8.31
C MET A 1 0.47 11.56 8.79
N GLU A 2 1.15 10.97 9.77
CA GLU A 2 2.40 11.52 10.32
C GLU A 2 3.48 11.64 9.24
N ASN A 3 4.30 12.70 9.32
CA ASN A 3 5.23 13.09 8.25
C ASN A 3 6.28 11.98 7.95
N ARG A 4 6.64 11.17 8.95
CA ARG A 4 7.60 10.06 8.83
C ARG A 4 7.03 8.90 8.00
N HIS A 5 5.80 8.47 8.27
CA HIS A 5 5.15 7.38 7.52
C HIS A 5 5.00 7.73 6.04
N LYS A 6 4.73 9.01 5.72
CA LYS A 6 4.63 9.50 4.34
C LYS A 6 5.97 9.46 3.61
N ALA A 7 7.03 9.96 4.24
CA ALA A 7 8.36 9.98 3.65
C ALA A 7 8.89 8.57 3.37
N ASP A 8 8.67 7.63 4.29
CA ASP A 8 9.08 6.24 4.13
C ASP A 8 8.29 5.51 3.04
N ALA A 9 6.97 5.70 2.98
CA ALA A 9 6.14 5.15 1.92
C ALA A 9 6.60 5.66 0.54
N LEU A 10 6.86 6.97 0.40
CA LEU A 10 7.38 7.55 -0.84
C LEU A 10 8.73 6.95 -1.25
N ARG A 11 9.64 6.74 -0.29
CA ARG A 11 10.95 6.12 -0.55
C ARG A 11 10.79 4.69 -1.07
N ARG A 12 9.93 3.90 -0.43
CA ARG A 12 9.64 2.52 -0.86
C ARG A 12 9.00 2.47 -2.24
N LEU A 13 8.02 3.34 -2.51
CA LEU A 13 7.37 3.44 -3.82
C LEU A 13 8.36 3.81 -4.93
N LYS A 14 9.31 4.71 -4.68
CA LYS A 14 10.39 5.01 -5.64
C LYS A 14 11.26 3.77 -5.94
N SER A 15 11.60 2.99 -4.92
CA SER A 15 12.33 1.72 -5.11
C SER A 15 11.51 0.72 -5.93
N ILE A 16 10.22 0.57 -5.61
CA ILE A 16 9.29 -0.31 -6.35
C ILE A 16 9.20 0.11 -7.82
N GLY A 17 9.12 1.41 -8.12
CA GLY A 17 9.15 1.91 -9.50
C GLY A 17 10.44 1.54 -10.24
N GLY A 18 11.58 1.49 -9.54
CA GLY A 18 12.83 0.96 -10.09
C GLY A 18 12.78 -0.53 -10.40
N HIS A 19 12.13 -1.33 -9.56
CA HIS A 19 11.93 -2.76 -9.80
C HIS A 19 10.98 -3.04 -10.97
N VAL A 20 9.92 -2.25 -11.14
CA VAL A 20 9.02 -2.34 -12.29
C VAL A 20 9.77 -2.07 -13.60
N LYS A 21 10.60 -1.02 -13.64
CA LYS A 21 11.52 -0.78 -14.78
C LYS A 21 12.53 -1.89 -15.00
N GLY A 22 12.91 -2.60 -13.92
CA GLY A 22 13.73 -3.81 -14.00
C GLY A 22 13.01 -4.92 -14.75
N ILE A 23 11.74 -5.17 -14.43
CA ILE A 23 10.89 -6.17 -15.08
C ILE A 23 10.70 -5.85 -16.57
N GLU A 24 10.49 -4.58 -16.92
CA GLU A 24 10.40 -4.14 -18.32
C GLU A 24 11.66 -4.54 -19.10
N ARG A 25 12.85 -4.23 -18.58
CA ARG A 25 14.12 -4.63 -19.21
C ARG A 25 14.30 -6.14 -19.31
N MET A 26 13.88 -6.89 -18.29
CA MET A 26 13.95 -8.36 -18.35
C MET A 26 13.13 -8.91 -19.51
N LEU A 27 11.99 -8.30 -19.83
CA LEU A 27 11.18 -8.68 -20.99
C LEU A 27 11.85 -8.29 -22.30
N GLU A 28 12.44 -7.09 -22.38
CA GLU A 28 13.20 -6.63 -23.55
C GLU A 28 14.44 -7.51 -23.84
N GLU A 29 15.02 -8.09 -22.80
CA GLU A 29 16.21 -8.96 -22.86
C GLU A 29 15.85 -10.46 -23.00
N ASP A 30 14.59 -10.81 -23.29
CA ASP A 30 14.09 -12.19 -23.40
C ASP A 30 14.47 -13.07 -22.19
N THR A 31 14.49 -12.48 -20.98
CA THR A 31 14.80 -13.18 -19.74
C THR A 31 13.80 -14.31 -19.49
N TYR A 32 14.28 -15.43 -18.92
CA TYR A 32 13.45 -16.59 -18.61
C TYR A 32 12.19 -16.21 -17.81
N CYS A 33 11.03 -16.62 -18.31
CA CYS A 33 9.72 -16.19 -17.80
C CYS A 33 9.53 -16.42 -16.30
N ILE A 34 10.10 -17.50 -15.74
CA ILE A 34 9.99 -17.78 -14.31
C ILE A 34 10.68 -16.71 -13.45
N ASP A 35 11.79 -16.14 -13.93
CA ASP A 35 12.51 -15.11 -13.17
C ASP A 35 11.78 -13.76 -13.26
N VAL A 36 11.16 -13.46 -14.40
CA VAL A 36 10.24 -12.32 -14.54
C VAL A 36 9.06 -12.45 -13.56
N ILE A 37 8.43 -13.63 -13.50
CA ILE A 37 7.32 -13.90 -12.57
C ILE A 37 7.75 -13.72 -11.11
N LYS A 38 8.94 -14.22 -10.72
CA LYS A 38 9.48 -14.01 -9.38
C LYS A 38 9.68 -12.53 -9.04
N GLN A 39 10.16 -11.72 -10.01
CA GLN A 39 10.31 -10.27 -9.79
C GLN A 39 8.96 -9.57 -9.65
N ILE A 40 7.95 -9.96 -10.44
CA ILE A 40 6.58 -9.45 -10.29
C ILE A 40 6.04 -9.78 -8.89
N GLN A 41 6.22 -11.01 -8.41
CA GLN A 41 5.81 -11.41 -7.06
C GLN A 41 6.55 -10.61 -5.97
N ALA A 42 7.85 -10.33 -6.17
CA ALA A 42 8.61 -9.48 -5.25
C ALA A 42 8.07 -8.04 -5.21
N VAL A 43 7.68 -7.47 -6.35
CA VAL A 43 7.03 -6.16 -6.45
C VAL A 43 5.67 -6.15 -5.76
N GLN A 44 4.83 -7.16 -5.98
CA GLN A 44 3.54 -7.31 -5.29
C GLN A 44 3.72 -7.37 -3.76
N ALA A 45 4.67 -8.17 -3.28
CA ALA A 45 4.98 -8.26 -1.85
C ALA A 45 5.47 -6.92 -1.28
N ALA A 46 6.24 -6.15 -2.05
CA ALA A 46 6.69 -4.82 -1.64
C ALA A 46 5.54 -3.80 -1.57
N LEU A 47 4.63 -3.83 -2.55
CA LEU A 47 3.41 -3.01 -2.56
C LEU A 47 2.51 -3.33 -1.36
N ASN A 48 2.30 -4.62 -1.06
CA ASN A 48 1.52 -5.06 0.10
C ASN A 48 2.09 -4.52 1.42
N ARG A 49 3.43 -4.51 1.56
CA ARG A 49 4.10 -3.93 2.75
C ARG A 49 3.88 -2.41 2.84
N VAL A 50 3.93 -1.68 1.72
CA VAL A 50 3.65 -0.25 1.71
C VAL A 50 2.20 0.00 2.11
N SER A 51 1.24 -0.74 1.55
CA SER A 51 -0.18 -0.64 1.89
C SER A 51 -0.42 -0.87 3.38
N ALA A 52 0.14 -1.94 3.94
CA ALA A 52 0.05 -2.23 5.37
C ALA A 52 0.63 -1.10 6.25
N GLN A 53 1.78 -0.53 5.87
CA GLN A 53 2.40 0.58 6.60
C GLN A 53 1.53 1.87 6.54
N LEU A 54 0.88 2.13 5.40
CA LEU A 54 -0.04 3.27 5.26
C LEU A 54 -1.30 3.08 6.11
N LEU A 55 -1.87 1.88 6.08
CA LEU A 55 -3.03 1.51 6.88
C LEU A 55 -2.73 1.64 8.38
N ASP A 56 -1.60 1.10 8.85
CA ASP A 56 -1.16 1.21 10.24
C ASP A 56 -1.09 2.69 10.71
N GLY A 57 -0.51 3.55 9.88
CA GLY A 57 -0.46 4.99 10.14
C GLY A 57 -1.84 5.65 10.16
N HIS A 58 -2.77 5.21 9.30
CA HIS A 58 -4.14 5.70 9.28
C HIS A 58 -4.92 5.27 10.55
N LEU A 59 -4.78 4.02 10.96
CA LEU A 59 -5.38 3.50 12.20
C LEU A 59 -4.91 4.30 13.42
N HIS A 60 -3.60 4.53 13.55
CA HIS A 60 -3.04 5.22 14.72
C HIS A 60 -3.28 6.75 14.71
N SER A 61 -3.62 7.36 13.57
CA SER A 61 -3.92 8.79 13.51
C SER A 61 -5.41 9.10 13.35
N CYS A 62 -6.02 8.68 12.25
CA CYS A 62 -7.36 9.10 11.87
C CYS A 62 -8.41 8.36 12.71
N VAL A 63 -8.28 7.04 12.84
CA VAL A 63 -9.24 6.23 13.61
C VAL A 63 -9.17 6.56 15.09
N VAL A 64 -7.97 6.61 15.68
CA VAL A 64 -7.82 6.95 17.10
C VAL A 64 -8.38 8.35 17.41
N THR A 65 -8.25 9.31 16.49
CA THR A 65 -8.82 10.65 16.65
C THR A 65 -10.35 10.61 16.54
N ALA A 66 -10.89 9.96 15.51
CA ALA A 66 -12.34 9.87 15.29
C ALA A 66 -13.04 9.13 16.45
N VAL A 67 -12.47 8.05 16.97
CA VAL A 67 -13.04 7.31 18.12
C VAL A 67 -13.10 8.15 19.39
N ARG A 68 -12.22 9.14 19.54
CA ARG A 68 -12.22 10.10 20.65
C ARG A 68 -13.14 11.30 20.41
N SER A 69 -13.71 11.44 19.21
CA SER A 69 -14.65 12.49 18.85
C SER A 69 -16.04 12.19 19.41
N ASP A 70 -16.75 13.21 19.85
CA ASP A 70 -18.17 13.10 20.24
C ASP A 70 -19.09 12.98 19.01
N ASP A 71 -18.59 13.29 17.81
CA ASP A 71 -19.34 13.15 16.55
C ASP A 71 -19.47 11.68 16.14
N VAL A 72 -20.71 11.15 16.19
CA VAL A 72 -21.03 9.79 15.72
C VAL A 72 -20.82 9.67 14.21
N GLY A 73 -21.17 10.71 13.43
CA GLY A 73 -21.02 10.69 11.98
C GLY A 73 -19.56 10.66 11.54
N GLU A 74 -18.65 11.29 12.29
CA GLU A 74 -17.21 11.19 12.05
C GLU A 74 -16.68 9.78 12.29
N ARG A 75 -17.16 9.12 13.36
CA ARG A 75 -16.79 7.73 13.68
C ARG A 75 -17.23 6.76 12.59
N GLU A 76 -18.49 6.81 12.18
CA GLU A 76 -19.04 5.93 11.14
C GLU A 76 -18.29 6.14 9.80
N ARG A 77 -18.06 7.39 9.38
CA ARG A 77 -17.32 7.68 8.14
C ARG A 77 -15.94 7.01 8.08
N VAL A 78 -15.16 7.14 9.15
CA VAL A 78 -13.79 6.59 9.17
C VAL A 78 -13.80 5.06 9.18
N LEU A 79 -14.79 4.43 9.81
CA LEU A 79 -14.96 2.97 9.78
C LEU A 79 -15.35 2.48 8.38
N ASP A 80 -16.29 3.17 7.72
CA ASP A 80 -16.75 2.86 6.36
C ASP A 80 -15.60 2.96 5.34
N GLU A 81 -14.74 3.98 5.46
CA GLU A 81 -13.55 4.14 4.61
C GLU A 81 -12.64 2.91 4.66
N ILE A 82 -12.39 2.37 5.86
CA ILE A 82 -11.54 1.18 6.04
C ILE A 82 -12.23 -0.05 5.47
N ALA A 83 -13.52 -0.25 5.75
CA ALA A 83 -14.28 -1.37 5.23
C ALA A 83 -14.24 -1.41 3.68
N HIS A 84 -14.41 -0.25 3.05
CA HIS A 84 -14.40 -0.12 1.59
C HIS A 84 -13.04 -0.50 0.95
N VAL A 85 -11.92 -0.14 1.62
CA VAL A 85 -10.57 -0.52 1.16
C VAL A 85 -10.41 -2.04 1.12
N PHE A 86 -10.92 -2.76 2.13
CA PHE A 86 -10.81 -4.23 2.20
C PHE A 86 -11.77 -4.95 1.24
N GLU A 87 -12.98 -4.43 1.02
CA GLU A 87 -13.86 -4.97 -0.02
C GLU A 87 -13.23 -4.88 -1.41
N THR A 88 -12.50 -3.79 -1.68
CA THR A 88 -11.85 -3.59 -2.98
C THR A 88 -10.63 -4.50 -3.13
N ALA A 89 -9.85 -4.68 -2.06
CA ALA A 89 -8.68 -5.57 -2.06
C ALA A 89 -9.05 -7.06 -2.26
N THR A 90 -10.27 -7.47 -1.92
CA THR A 90 -10.74 -8.87 -2.03
C THR A 90 -11.35 -9.19 -3.40
N LYS A 91 -11.60 -8.17 -4.25
CA LYS A 91 -12.20 -8.32 -5.59
C LYS A 91 -11.19 -8.55 -6.72
N VAL A 92 -9.90 -8.68 -6.39
CA VAL A 92 -8.79 -8.86 -7.34
C VAL A 92 -8.26 -10.28 -7.29
#